data_AF-A0A842LXM7-F1
#
_entry.id   AF-A0A842LXM7-F1
#
_cell.length_a   1.000
_cell.length_b   1.000
_cell.length_c   1.000
_cell.angle_alpha   90.00
_cell.angle_beta   90.00
_cell.angle_gamma   90.00
#
_symmetry.space_group_name_H-M   'P 1'
#
loop_
_entity.id
_entity.type
_entity.pdbx_description
1 polymer ?
#
loop_
_entity_poly.entity_id
_entity_poly.type
_entity_poly.pdbx_seq_one_letter_code
_entity_poly.pdbx_strand_id
1 'polypeptide(L)' 'RISLMGNVNNPKTLLYGTPEDVEREAEYAAKAGVEILAPECAIPTKVKDENLKAIVRVAKRYPGVKLRE' A
#
# COMPACT_ATOMS: atom_id res chain seq x y z
N ARG A 1 -18.19 11.82 -8.28
CA ARG A 1 -17.19 10.73 -8.51
C ARG A 1 -16.50 10.50 -7.18
N ILE A 2 -16.33 9.25 -6.75
CA ILE A 2 -15.69 8.90 -5.48
C ILE A 2 -14.35 8.26 -5.82
N SER A 3 -13.29 8.60 -5.09
CA SER A 3 -11.99 7.96 -5.23
C SER A 3 -11.84 6.79 -4.28
N LEU A 4 -11.24 5.69 -4.75
CA LEU A 4 -10.92 4.53 -3.91
C LEU A 4 -9.53 4.65 -3.29
N MET A 5 -9.42 4.35 -1.99
CA MET A 5 -8.18 4.37 -1.21
C MET A 5 -8.02 3.06 -0.44
N GLY A 6 -6.78 2.55 -0.36
CA GLY A 6 -6.45 1.29 0.30
C GLY A 6 -5.60 0.39 -0.61
N ASN A 7 -5.62 -0.93 -0.46
CA ASN A 7 -6.26 -1.78 0.55
C ASN A 7 -5.24 -2.77 1.13
N VAL A 8 -3.99 -2.33 1.29
CA VAL A 8 -2.88 -3.19 1.71
C VAL A 8 -3.12 -3.70 3.13
N ASN A 9 -3.07 -5.01 3.32
CA ASN A 9 -3.46 -5.65 4.56
C ASN A 9 -2.52 -5.33 5.73
N ASN A 10 -3.10 -4.95 6.87
CA ASN A 10 -2.35 -4.50 8.04
C ASN A 10 -1.66 -5.66 8.79
N PRO A 11 -2.35 -6.71 9.26
CA PRO A 11 -1.69 -7.76 10.04
C PRO A 11 -0.81 -8.66 9.19
N LYS A 12 -1.33 -9.20 8.08
CA LYS A 12 -0.65 -10.22 7.30
C LYS A 12 0.51 -9.65 6.50
N THR A 13 0.28 -8.51 5.85
CA THR A 13 1.24 -7.99 4.86
C THR A 13 2.13 -6.91 5.47
N LEU A 14 1.57 -5.88 6.12
CA LEU A 14 2.39 -4.82 6.70
C LEU A 14 3.11 -5.23 7.98
N LEU A 15 2.46 -5.93 8.90
CA LEU A 15 3.06 -6.27 10.20
C LEU A 15 3.93 -7.53 10.14
N TYR A 16 3.45 -8.61 9.51
CA TYR A 16 4.15 -9.90 9.49
C TYR A 16 4.79 -10.26 8.15
N GLY A 17 4.53 -9.50 7.08
CA GLY A 17 5.12 -9.74 5.76
C GLY A 17 6.47 -9.07 5.54
N THR A 18 7.01 -9.27 4.34
CA THR A 18 8.24 -8.60 3.87
C THR A 18 7.93 -7.41 2.96
N PRO A 19 8.91 -6.54 2.66
CA PRO A 19 8.71 -5.47 1.69
C PRO A 19 8.21 -5.97 0.33
N GLU A 20 8.67 -7.13 -0.12
CA GLU A 20 8.25 -7.76 -1.39
C GLU A 20 6.78 -8.19 -1.35
N ASP A 21 6.29 -8.67 -0.20
CA ASP A 21 4.88 -8.99 -0.01
C ASP A 21 4.01 -7.73 -0.13
N VAL A 22 4.46 -6.64 0.48
CA VAL A 22 3.79 -5.33 0.40
C VAL A 22 3.79 -4.80 -1.03
N GLU A 23 4.91 -4.87 -1.73
CA GLU A 23 4.98 -4.42 -3.12
C GLU A 23 4.02 -5.21 -4.01
N ARG A 24 3.95 -6.54 -3.83
CA ARG A 24 3.04 -7.40 -4.59
C ARG A 24 1.57 -7.02 -4.38
N GLU A 25 1.17 -6.74 -3.15
CA GLU A 25 -0.22 -6.38 -2.83
C GLU A 25 -0.56 -4.95 -3.26
N ALA A 26 0.35 -3.99 -3.06
CA ALA A 26 0.18 -2.63 -3.55
C ALA A 26 0.14 -2.57 -5.09
N GLU A 27 0.93 -3.39 -5.79
CA GLU A 27 0.87 -3.51 -7.25
C GLU A 27 -0.44 -4.10 -7.74
N TYR A 28 -0.98 -5.09 -7.01
CA TYR A 28 -2.30 -5.63 -7.29
C TYR A 28 -3.37 -4.53 -7.22
N ALA A 29 -3.37 -3.74 -6.14
CA ALA A 29 -4.30 -2.63 -5.97
C ALA A 29 -4.14 -1.56 -7.06
N ALA A 30 -2.90 -1.19 -7.42
CA ALA A 30 -2.63 -0.23 -8.48
C ALA A 30 -3.15 -0.71 -9.84
N LYS A 31 -2.88 -1.97 -10.20
CA LYS A 31 -3.36 -2.59 -11.45
C LYS A 31 -4.89 -2.72 -11.49
N ALA A 32 -5.52 -2.87 -10.34
CA ALA A 32 -6.99 -2.89 -10.21
C ALA A 32 -7.64 -1.50 -10.33
N GLY A 33 -6.86 -0.42 -10.41
CA GLY A 33 -7.36 0.94 -10.57
C GLY A 33 -7.69 1.67 -9.26
N VAL A 34 -7.12 1.24 -8.13
CA VAL A 34 -7.19 2.01 -6.88
C VAL A 34 -6.44 3.33 -7.05
N GLU A 35 -7.11 4.45 -6.78
CA GLU A 35 -6.57 5.79 -7.04
C GLU A 35 -5.56 6.25 -5.99
N ILE A 36 -5.69 5.77 -4.74
CA ILE A 36 -4.79 6.12 -3.64
C ILE A 36 -4.32 4.84 -2.95
N LEU A 37 -3.05 4.50 -3.12
CA LEU A 37 -2.47 3.36 -2.41
C LEU A 37 -2.23 3.71 -0.95
N ALA A 38 -2.84 2.94 -0.07
CA ALA A 38 -2.75 3.11 1.36
C ALA A 38 -2.95 1.77 2.09
N PRO A 39 -2.60 1.70 3.38
CA PRO A 39 -3.06 0.63 4.26
C PRO A 39 -4.59 0.54 4.28
N GLU A 40 -5.13 -0.65 4.57
CA GLU A 40 -6.58 -0.87 4.61
C GLU A 40 -7.29 -0.09 5.75
N CYS A 41 -6.60 0.15 6.86
CA CYS A 41 -7.14 0.79 8.07
C CYS A 41 -5.98 1.34 8.94
N ALA A 42 -6.14 1.37 10.26
CA ALA A 42 -5.12 1.80 11.21
C ALA A 42 -3.90 0.85 11.23
N ILE A 43 -2.72 1.41 10.96
CA ILE A 43 -1.46 0.68 10.90
C ILE A 43 -1.05 0.23 12.32
N PRO A 44 -0.67 -1.04 12.54
CA PRO A 44 -0.10 -1.48 13.81
C PRO A 44 1.20 -0.73 14.14
N THR A 45 1.40 -0.37 15.40
CA THR A 45 2.57 0.42 15.85
C THR A 45 3.91 -0.27 15.68
N LYS A 46 3.93 -1.57 15.42
CA LYS A 46 5.14 -2.39 15.23
C LYS A 46 5.46 -2.69 13.76
N VAL A 47 4.73 -2.11 12.81
CA VAL A 47 5.05 -2.26 11.38
C VAL A 47 6.43 -1.70 11.12
N LYS A 48 7.25 -2.44 10.36
CA LYS A 48 8.58 -2.00 9.97
C LYS A 48 8.49 -0.89 8.93
N ASP A 49 9.34 0.14 9.05
CA ASP A 49 9.41 1.25 8.09
C ASP A 49 9.62 0.79 6.63
N GLU A 50 10.38 -0.29 6.42
CA GLU A 50 10.63 -0.84 5.09
C GLU A 50 9.35 -1.30 4.38
N ASN A 51 8.38 -1.82 5.14
CA ASN A 51 7.07 -2.25 4.65
C ASN A 51 6.20 -1.04 4.31
N LEU A 52 6.24 0.04 5.09
CA LEU A 52 5.54 1.28 4.75
C LEU A 52 6.13 1.94 3.50
N LYS A 53 7.47 1.99 3.41
CA LYS A 53 8.18 2.53 2.25
C LYS A 53 7.92 1.71 0.98
N ALA A 54 7.58 0.44 1.10
CA ALA A 54 7.22 -0.41 -0.05
C ALA A 54 5.97 0.10 -0.77
N ILE A 55 4.93 0.52 -0.04
CA ILE A 55 3.73 1.16 -0.64
C ILE A 55 4.14 2.39 -1.46
N VAL A 56 5.01 3.24 -0.89
CA VAL A 56 5.50 4.46 -1.55
C VAL A 56 6.30 4.14 -2.81
N ARG A 57 7.17 3.11 -2.77
CA ARG A 57 7.93 2.66 -3.94
C ARG A 57 7.00 2.23 -5.06
N VAL A 58 5.96 1.44 -4.76
CA VAL A 58 4.95 1.07 -5.75
C VAL A 58 4.24 2.30 -6.28
N ALA A 59 3.68 3.16 -5.43
CA ALA A 59 2.94 4.33 -5.90
C ALA A 59 3.77 5.23 -6.84
N LYS A 60 5.09 5.39 -6.62
CA LYS A 60 5.99 6.10 -7.53
C LYS A 60 6.18 5.42 -8.90
N ARG A 61 6.03 4.09 -9.00
CA ARG A 61 6.08 3.34 -10.26
C ARG A 61 4.78 3.44 -11.07
N TYR A 62 3.66 3.78 -10.43
CA TYR A 62 2.34 3.84 -11.07
C TYR A 62 1.85 5.30 -11.12
N PRO A 63 2.16 6.07 -12.19
CA PRO A 63 1.82 7.49 -12.28
C PRO A 63 0.31 7.81 -12.29
N GLY A 64 -0.55 6.79 -12.46
CA GLY A 64 -2.01 6.93 -12.31
C GLY A 64 -2.51 6.90 -10.86
N VAL A 65 -1.66 6.52 -9.90
CA VAL A 65 -1.97 6.47 -8.47
C VAL A 65 -1.47 7.74 -7.79
N LYS A 66 -2.32 8.35 -6.96
CA LYS A 66 -1.97 9.48 -6.11
C LYS A 66 -1.42 9.00 -4.78
N LEU A 67 -0.27 9.52 -4.38
CA LEU A 67 0.17 9.50 -2.98
C LEU A 67 -0.55 10.62 -2.23
N ARG A 68 -1.18 10.30 -1.10
CA ARG A 68 -1.74 11.28 -0.17
C ARG A 68 -1.10 11.04 1.20
N GLU A 69 -0.55 12.10 1.77
CA GLU A 69 0.06 12.15 3.09
C GLU A 69 -0.99 12.00 4.20
#